data_AF-A0A369GI47-F1
#
_entry.id   AF-A0A369GI47-F1
#
_cell.length_a   1.000
_cell.length_b   1.000
_cell.length_c   1.000
_cell.angle_alpha   90.00
_cell.angle_beta   90.00
_cell.angle_gamma   90.00
#
_symmetry.space_group_name_H-M   'P 1'
#
loop_
_entity.id
_entity.type
_entity.pdbx_description
1 polymer ?
#
loop_
_entity_poly.entity_id
_entity_poly.type
_entity_poly.pdbx_seq_one_letter_code
_entity_poly.pdbx_strand_id
1 'polypeptide(L)'
;MVRYVFNSWRRRQDLLLVRRQFYPHEHRDDSRDDDVDGDDHDDRDRDVKDARHLAVGRVSMWMTRQHCPHLVESTALLTAALLTDDADDSRRVSSSSSASVAYAVRATYAAAFSRFVTGLLDGHQDKLRKQSMYTIAASIGLPSAFVELRHQSTHEQLPSRARLRLMAERALVWIWNYYWKHLDAEHHRDDECRAAVLAFLRAADEGGDDVEREAKQRAAAIVRRWDKDRVLATISRLQSTLPGNQAFLKCLSLSRHVMEQPRQEVEPPPPPPPTRSDQGGVVVEADATVLDADTGGGVDDDDDDDDAPAAWSLLVGPWKPTPIGVALQLALMIPPRLPRRHSLVQSINKLAARRAMHIQSIPMWVGSSNNYAYLVVDDKSKDAVIIDPANPPEVTPVLKKAIDDGSIKLKAIVNTHHHWDHAGGNKKLLAELDTVPNLDVVGGKDCEAVTKTPAHGETWKLGDISVKSVHTPCHTQDSICYLMEDQTGRAVFTGDTLFVGVSTYASYLAAVTMSRLPP
;
A
#
# COMPACT_ATOMS: atom_id res chain seq x y z
N MET A 1 8.60 -13.43 22.77
CA MET A 1 8.76 -12.32 21.79
C MET A 1 7.62 -11.31 21.95
N VAL A 2 7.68 -10.43 22.97
CA VAL A 2 6.58 -9.48 23.31
C VAL A 2 6.86 -8.03 22.86
N ARG A 3 7.82 -7.82 21.95
CA ARG A 3 8.31 -6.48 21.55
C ARG A 3 7.87 -6.04 20.15
N TYR A 4 6.90 -6.71 19.54
CA TYR A 4 6.39 -6.32 18.22
C TYR A 4 5.12 -5.49 18.37
N VAL A 5 5.17 -4.26 17.87
CA VAL A 5 4.01 -3.37 17.72
C VAL A 5 3.80 -3.16 16.24
N PHE A 6 2.65 -3.58 15.73
CA PHE A 6 2.27 -3.41 14.33
C PHE A 6 1.69 -2.01 14.12
N ASN A 7 2.07 -1.37 13.02
CA ASN A 7 1.59 -0.04 12.63
C ASN A 7 1.18 -0.03 11.16
N SER A 8 0.34 0.93 10.79
CA SER A 8 -0.24 1.01 9.44
C SER A 8 0.69 1.69 8.42
N TRP A 9 1.68 2.44 8.89
CA TRP A 9 2.68 3.14 8.07
C TRP A 9 3.92 2.28 7.80
N ARG A 10 4.58 2.48 6.65
CA ARG A 10 5.74 1.66 6.26
C ARG A 10 7.00 2.06 7.02
N ARG A 11 7.22 3.36 7.19
CA ARG A 11 8.34 3.93 7.93
C ARG A 11 7.85 5.04 8.85
N ARG A 12 8.60 5.30 9.92
CA ARG A 12 8.35 6.42 10.83
C ARG A 12 8.29 7.77 10.10
N GLN A 13 9.09 7.92 9.05
CA GLN A 13 9.11 9.09 8.17
C GLN A 13 7.75 9.37 7.51
N ASP A 14 6.99 8.33 7.14
CA ASP A 14 5.67 8.51 6.53
C ASP A 14 4.70 9.15 7.52
N LEU A 15 4.78 8.75 8.80
CA LEU A 15 3.99 9.33 9.88
C LEU A 15 4.40 10.79 10.17
N LEU A 16 5.70 11.10 10.12
CA LEU A 16 6.19 12.47 10.29
C LEU A 16 5.83 13.38 9.10
N LEU A 17 5.78 12.82 7.88
CA LEU A 17 5.31 13.54 6.70
C LEU A 17 3.83 13.91 6.85
N VAL A 18 2.99 12.95 7.24
CA VAL A 18 1.57 13.22 7.50
C VAL A 18 1.38 14.25 8.61
N ARG A 19 2.20 14.21 9.66
CA ARG A 19 2.20 15.26 10.69
C ARG A 19 2.42 16.65 10.09
N ARG A 20 3.46 16.80 9.25
CA ARG A 20 3.80 18.08 8.61
C ARG A 20 2.68 18.59 7.70
N GLN A 21 2.05 17.68 6.97
CA GLN A 21 0.95 18.01 6.07
C GLN A 21 -0.33 18.44 6.81
N PHE A 22 -0.62 17.86 7.98
CA PHE A 22 -1.75 18.32 8.81
C PHE A 22 -1.48 19.69 9.46
N TYR A 23 -0.26 19.89 9.97
CA TYR A 23 0.15 21.06 10.77
C TYR A 23 1.32 21.83 10.13
N PRO A 24 1.10 22.52 9.00
CA PRO A 24 2.18 23.21 8.29
C PRO A 24 2.76 24.41 9.04
N HIS A 25 1.95 25.12 9.85
CA HIS A 25 2.40 26.31 10.60
C HIS A 25 3.40 26.00 11.73
N GLU A 26 3.33 24.80 12.32
CA GLU A 26 4.20 24.36 13.42
C GLU A 26 5.59 23.90 12.94
N HIS A 27 5.83 23.91 11.63
CA HIS A 27 7.06 23.42 10.99
C HIS A 27 7.73 24.47 10.09
N ARG A 28 7.33 25.74 10.19
CA ARG A 28 8.08 26.85 9.61
C ARG A 28 9.34 27.05 10.46
N ASP A 29 10.51 26.79 9.89
CA ASP A 29 11.76 27.27 10.46
C ASP A 29 11.72 28.81 10.44
N ASP A 30 12.02 29.45 11.57
CA ASP A 30 12.14 30.91 11.75
C ASP A 30 13.33 31.53 10.97
N SER A 31 13.79 30.88 9.89
CA SER A 31 14.89 31.34 9.05
C SER A 31 14.44 31.50 7.61
N ARG A 32 13.69 32.58 7.36
CA ARG A 32 13.72 33.40 6.14
C ARG A 32 12.78 34.57 6.33
N ASP A 33 13.37 35.70 6.71
CA ASP A 33 12.91 37.01 6.29
C ASP A 33 12.83 36.99 4.76
N ASP A 34 11.62 36.92 4.22
CA ASP A 34 11.38 37.25 2.82
C ASP A 34 10.07 38.04 2.79
N ASP A 35 10.23 39.34 3.00
CA ASP A 35 9.32 40.40 2.57
C ASP A 35 9.12 40.28 1.06
N VAL A 36 8.21 39.40 0.63
CA VAL A 36 7.75 39.33 -0.77
C VAL A 36 6.33 39.87 -0.83
N ASP A 37 6.25 41.07 -1.37
CA ASP A 37 5.04 41.84 -1.67
C ASP A 37 4.01 41.02 -2.48
N GLY A 38 2.81 40.91 -1.90
CA GLY A 38 1.50 40.94 -2.57
C GLY A 38 1.33 40.34 -3.98
N ASP A 39 1.37 39.00 -4.09
CA ASP A 39 0.51 38.22 -5.03
C ASP A 39 0.53 36.70 -4.70
N ASP A 40 1.57 36.22 -4.00
CA ASP A 40 1.78 34.79 -3.67
C ASP A 40 0.94 34.22 -2.50
N HIS A 41 -0.05 34.94 -1.97
CA HIS A 41 -0.83 34.46 -0.81
C HIS A 41 -1.82 33.35 -1.19
N ASP A 42 -2.49 33.48 -2.34
CA ASP A 42 -3.49 32.52 -2.79
C ASP A 42 -2.88 31.19 -3.25
N ASP A 43 -1.65 31.19 -3.76
CA ASP A 43 -0.93 29.97 -4.13
C ASP A 43 -0.44 29.20 -2.89
N ARG A 44 0.04 29.92 -1.86
CA ARG A 44 0.45 29.30 -0.58
C ARG A 44 -0.70 28.66 0.17
N ASP A 45 -1.88 29.28 0.16
CA ASP A 45 -3.07 28.71 0.82
C ASP A 45 -3.63 27.50 0.04
N ARG A 46 -3.49 27.48 -1.29
CA ARG A 46 -3.79 26.31 -2.11
C ARG A 46 -2.85 25.14 -1.81
N ASP A 47 -1.54 25.38 -1.73
CA ASP A 47 -0.55 24.35 -1.39
C ASP A 47 -0.81 23.70 -0.02
N VAL A 48 -1.19 24.51 0.97
CA VAL A 48 -1.55 24.02 2.32
C VAL A 48 -2.81 23.15 2.28
N LYS A 49 -3.83 23.57 1.54
CA LYS A 49 -5.05 22.79 1.36
C LYS A 49 -4.75 21.46 0.67
N ASP A 50 -3.93 21.47 -0.38
CA ASP A 50 -3.56 20.27 -1.13
C ASP A 50 -2.75 19.29 -0.26
N ALA A 51 -1.81 19.80 0.54
CA ALA A 51 -1.06 18.99 1.50
C ALA A 51 -2.00 18.29 2.51
N ARG A 52 -3.00 19.00 3.04
CA ARG A 52 -4.00 18.45 3.95
C ARG A 52 -4.90 17.41 3.28
N HIS A 53 -5.32 17.62 2.03
CA HIS A 53 -6.08 16.62 1.26
C HIS A 53 -5.27 15.33 1.08
N LEU A 54 -3.99 15.44 0.72
CA LEU A 54 -3.08 14.29 0.59
C LEU A 54 -2.89 13.55 1.92
N ALA A 55 -2.79 14.28 3.04
CA ALA A 55 -2.68 13.69 4.38
C ALA A 55 -3.94 12.90 4.75
N VAL A 56 -5.13 13.46 4.53
CA VAL A 56 -6.42 12.78 4.74
C VAL A 56 -6.50 11.51 3.90
N GLY A 57 -6.15 11.57 2.61
CA GLY A 57 -6.12 10.39 1.74
C GLY A 57 -5.17 9.30 2.23
N ARG A 58 -3.97 9.69 2.69
CA ARG A 58 -2.99 8.73 3.23
C ARG A 58 -3.46 8.08 4.53
N VAL A 59 -4.06 8.84 5.45
CA VAL A 59 -4.62 8.28 6.69
C VAL A 59 -5.80 7.36 6.39
N SER A 60 -6.65 7.70 5.41
CA SER A 60 -7.74 6.82 4.96
C SER A 60 -7.20 5.45 4.52
N MET A 61 -6.12 5.42 3.75
CA MET A 61 -5.41 4.17 3.40
C MET A 61 -4.82 3.45 4.63
N TRP A 62 -4.36 4.16 5.65
CA TRP A 62 -3.88 3.52 6.89
C TRP A 62 -5.01 2.90 7.71
N MET A 63 -6.20 3.49 7.69
CA MET A 63 -7.38 2.94 8.36
C MET A 63 -7.80 1.60 7.76
N THR A 64 -7.74 1.44 6.43
CA THR A 64 -8.07 0.15 5.77
C THR A 64 -7.08 -0.96 6.10
N ARG A 65 -5.82 -0.61 6.40
CA ARG A 65 -4.77 -1.55 6.82
C ARG A 65 -4.88 -2.01 8.28
N GLN A 66 -5.82 -1.47 9.05
CA GLN A 66 -5.98 -1.71 10.50
C GLN A 66 -4.80 -1.18 11.36
N HIS A 67 -4.98 -1.14 12.68
CA HIS A 67 -3.99 -0.66 13.67
C HIS A 67 -3.56 0.81 13.56
N CYS A 68 -4.39 1.67 12.96
CA CYS A 68 -4.16 3.10 12.96
C CYS A 68 -4.54 3.69 14.34
N PRO A 69 -3.68 4.50 14.99
CA PRO A 69 -4.03 5.12 16.27
C PRO A 69 -5.24 6.04 16.14
N HIS A 70 -6.15 5.97 17.13
CA HIS A 70 -7.39 6.75 17.17
C HIS A 70 -7.17 8.26 16.98
N LEU A 71 -6.07 8.81 17.50
CA LEU A 71 -5.75 10.24 17.36
C LEU A 71 -5.33 10.62 15.93
N VAL A 72 -4.75 9.69 15.17
CA VAL A 72 -4.42 9.88 13.75
C VAL A 72 -5.72 9.87 12.93
N GLU A 73 -6.62 8.92 13.19
CA GLU A 73 -7.97 8.87 12.61
C GLU A 73 -8.75 10.17 12.88
N SER A 74 -8.80 10.58 14.15
CA SER A 74 -9.53 11.77 14.60
C SER A 74 -8.99 13.05 13.94
N THR A 75 -7.67 13.17 13.78
CA THR A 75 -7.05 14.29 13.07
C THR A 75 -7.51 14.34 11.62
N ALA A 76 -7.54 13.20 10.93
CA ALA A 76 -7.97 13.13 9.54
C ALA A 76 -9.47 13.47 9.39
N LEU A 77 -10.33 12.95 10.26
CA LEU A 77 -11.78 13.23 10.24
C LEU A 77 -12.08 14.73 10.46
N LEU A 78 -11.45 15.34 11.47
CA LEU A 78 -11.62 16.77 11.75
C LEU A 78 -11.08 17.65 10.63
N THR A 79 -9.93 17.28 10.05
CA THR A 79 -9.34 18.01 8.92
C THR A 79 -10.21 17.87 7.67
N ALA A 80 -10.75 16.68 7.38
CA ALA A 80 -11.66 16.47 6.26
C ALA A 80 -12.94 17.30 6.38
N ALA A 81 -13.48 17.43 7.59
CA ALA A 81 -14.61 18.31 7.87
C ALA A 81 -14.28 19.78 7.56
N LEU A 82 -13.11 20.28 8.00
CA LEU A 82 -12.64 21.64 7.70
C LEU A 82 -12.44 21.89 6.21
N LEU A 83 -11.84 20.94 5.48
CA LEU A 83 -11.64 21.08 4.03
C LEU A 83 -12.98 21.11 3.27
N THR A 84 -13.95 20.30 3.69
CA THR A 84 -15.30 20.29 3.11
C THR A 84 -16.01 21.63 3.37
N ASP A 85 -15.82 22.19 4.57
CA ASP A 85 -16.37 23.47 5.00
C ASP A 85 -15.79 24.65 4.21
N ASP A 86 -14.48 24.67 3.99
CA ASP A 86 -13.80 25.70 3.20
C ASP A 86 -14.19 25.63 1.71
N ALA A 87 -14.44 24.42 1.19
CA ALA A 87 -14.95 24.23 -0.16
C ALA A 87 -16.40 24.74 -0.29
N ASP A 88 -17.24 24.60 0.74
CA ASP A 88 -18.58 25.21 0.77
C ASP A 88 -18.50 26.73 0.77
N ASP A 89 -17.63 27.34 1.59
CA ASP A 89 -17.45 28.80 1.61
C ASP A 89 -16.99 29.36 0.27
N SER A 90 -16.06 28.67 -0.39
CA SER A 90 -15.58 29.06 -1.72
C SER A 90 -16.71 29.02 -2.76
N ARG A 91 -17.62 28.03 -2.69
CA ARG A 91 -18.79 27.92 -3.58
C ARG A 91 -19.88 28.95 -3.27
N ARG A 92 -20.03 29.37 -2.01
CA ARG A 92 -20.99 30.41 -1.62
C ARG A 92 -20.69 31.75 -2.30
N VAL A 93 -19.41 32.04 -2.52
CA VAL A 93 -18.96 33.26 -3.21
C VAL A 93 -19.27 33.20 -4.72
N SER A 94 -19.35 32.00 -5.33
CA SER A 94 -19.53 31.79 -6.77
C SER A 94 -20.97 31.45 -7.23
N SER A 95 -21.98 31.63 -6.37
CA SER A 95 -23.44 31.41 -6.56
C SER A 95 -24.04 30.05 -6.12
N SER A 96 -25.26 30.16 -5.56
CA SER A 96 -26.19 29.12 -5.06
C SER A 96 -25.64 28.10 -4.05
N SER A 97 -25.62 28.50 -2.77
CA SER A 97 -25.48 27.56 -1.65
C SER A 97 -26.70 26.65 -1.59
N SER A 98 -26.53 25.35 -1.81
CA SER A 98 -27.59 24.40 -1.52
C SER A 98 -27.71 24.23 0.00
N ALA A 99 -28.90 24.45 0.56
CA ALA A 99 -29.17 24.25 1.99
C ALA A 99 -28.81 22.84 2.48
N SER A 100 -28.79 21.85 1.57
CA SER A 100 -28.35 20.49 1.84
C SER A 100 -26.86 20.40 2.20
N VAL A 101 -25.99 21.18 1.55
CA VAL A 101 -24.54 21.18 1.80
C VAL A 101 -24.24 21.76 3.18
N ALA A 102 -24.92 22.83 3.57
CA ALA A 102 -24.80 23.40 4.91
C ALA A 102 -25.20 22.41 6.01
N TYR A 103 -26.23 21.58 5.76
CA TYR A 103 -26.64 20.53 6.68
C TYR A 103 -25.63 19.37 6.73
N ALA A 104 -25.11 18.97 5.55
CA ALA A 104 -24.11 17.91 5.43
C ALA A 104 -22.82 18.27 6.18
N VAL A 105 -22.30 19.49 5.99
CA VAL A 105 -21.10 19.98 6.69
C VAL A 105 -21.26 19.94 8.21
N ARG A 106 -22.41 20.39 8.74
CA ARG A 106 -22.70 20.30 10.18
C ARG A 106 -22.72 18.86 10.68
N ALA A 107 -23.32 17.95 9.91
CA ALA A 107 -23.34 16.52 10.24
C ALA A 107 -21.92 15.92 10.22
N THR A 108 -21.10 16.26 9.24
CA THR A 108 -19.71 15.80 9.13
C THR A 108 -18.87 16.25 10.33
N TYR A 109 -18.97 17.53 10.73
CA TYR A 109 -18.31 18.00 11.95
C TYR A 109 -18.78 17.26 13.19
N ALA A 110 -20.10 17.12 13.38
CA ALA A 110 -20.65 16.45 14.54
C ALA A 110 -20.23 14.98 14.63
N ALA A 111 -20.20 14.27 13.50
CA ALA A 111 -19.74 12.89 13.42
C ALA A 111 -18.24 12.78 13.75
N ALA A 112 -17.40 13.60 13.11
CA ALA A 112 -15.96 13.63 13.36
C ALA A 112 -15.63 13.94 14.83
N PHE A 113 -16.30 14.96 15.39
CA PHE A 113 -16.08 15.38 16.77
C PHE A 113 -16.59 14.35 17.78
N SER A 114 -17.76 13.75 17.53
CA SER A 114 -18.31 12.70 18.40
C SER A 114 -17.45 11.45 18.41
N ARG A 115 -16.89 11.08 17.24
CA ARG A 115 -15.93 9.98 17.09
C ARG A 115 -14.64 10.26 17.86
N PHE A 116 -14.08 11.46 17.72
CA PHE A 116 -12.90 11.91 18.45
C PHE A 116 -13.06 11.76 19.97
N VAL A 117 -14.09 12.39 20.54
CA VAL A 117 -14.31 12.41 21.99
C VAL A 117 -14.63 11.02 22.53
N THR A 118 -15.55 10.29 21.87
CA THR A 118 -15.98 8.97 22.36
C THR A 118 -14.84 7.97 22.31
N GLY A 119 -14.13 7.86 21.18
CA GLY A 119 -13.03 6.90 21.06
C GLY A 119 -11.85 7.21 21.98
N LEU A 120 -11.60 8.48 22.30
CA LEU A 120 -10.57 8.87 23.25
C LEU A 120 -10.95 8.48 24.68
N LEU A 121 -12.16 8.84 25.12
CA LEU A 121 -12.59 8.57 26.50
C LEU A 121 -12.81 7.08 26.76
N ASP A 122 -13.32 6.33 25.78
CA ASP A 122 -13.48 4.88 25.89
C ASP A 122 -12.12 4.18 26.03
N GLY A 123 -11.08 4.68 25.36
CA GLY A 123 -9.71 4.16 25.51
C GLY A 123 -9.11 4.35 26.91
N HIS A 124 -9.61 5.32 27.67
CA HIS A 124 -9.18 5.63 29.04
C HIS A 124 -10.15 5.14 30.13
N GLN A 125 -11.25 4.48 29.75
CA GLN A 125 -12.22 3.94 30.70
C GLN A 125 -11.65 2.72 31.43
N ASP A 126 -11.83 2.67 32.76
CA ASP A 126 -11.46 1.50 33.55
C ASP A 126 -12.49 0.36 33.33
N LYS A 127 -12.00 -0.86 33.13
CA LYS A 127 -12.85 -2.06 32.95
C LYS A 127 -13.59 -2.44 34.24
N LEU A 128 -13.09 -2.02 35.40
CA LEU A 128 -13.63 -2.42 36.70
C LEU A 128 -14.69 -1.45 37.24
N ARG A 129 -14.65 -0.18 36.85
CA ARG A 129 -15.60 0.84 37.34
C ARG A 129 -16.04 1.76 36.20
N LYS A 130 -17.36 1.89 36.04
CA LYS A 130 -17.95 2.84 35.08
C LYS A 130 -17.79 4.27 35.62
N GLN A 131 -16.82 5.02 35.11
CA GLN A 131 -16.68 6.44 35.40
C GLN A 131 -17.47 7.28 34.40
N SER A 132 -17.89 8.47 34.82
CA SER A 132 -18.56 9.41 33.92
C SER A 132 -17.56 9.95 32.87
N MET A 133 -18.05 10.28 31.68
CA MET A 133 -17.23 10.88 30.62
C MET A 133 -16.52 12.16 31.09
N TYR A 134 -17.16 12.95 31.95
CA TYR A 134 -16.56 14.15 32.54
C TYR A 134 -15.39 13.84 33.48
N THR A 135 -15.51 12.77 34.27
CA THR A 135 -14.44 12.32 35.17
C THR A 135 -13.21 11.86 34.39
N ILE A 136 -13.42 11.10 33.32
CA ILE A 136 -12.34 10.61 32.45
C ILE A 136 -11.72 11.78 31.68
N ALA A 137 -12.53 12.71 31.18
CA ALA A 137 -12.04 13.89 30.48
C ALA A 137 -11.13 14.74 31.40
N ALA A 138 -11.53 14.93 32.66
CA ALA A 138 -10.72 15.65 33.64
C ALA A 138 -9.37 14.97 33.92
N SER A 139 -9.31 13.63 33.92
CA SER A 139 -8.07 12.90 34.21
C SER A 139 -7.03 13.01 33.08
N ILE A 140 -7.48 13.10 31.83
CA ILE A 140 -6.59 13.25 30.65
C ILE A 140 -6.40 14.71 30.22
N GLY A 141 -7.01 15.67 30.93
CA GLY A 141 -6.95 17.09 30.57
C GLY A 141 -7.72 17.45 29.30
N LEU A 142 -8.77 16.69 28.96
CA LEU A 142 -9.70 17.03 27.88
C LEU A 142 -10.69 18.11 28.37
N PRO A 143 -10.84 19.25 27.67
CA PRO A 143 -11.78 20.28 28.07
C PRO A 143 -13.21 19.75 28.22
N SER A 144 -13.88 20.09 29.32
CA SER A 144 -15.28 19.70 29.58
C SER A 144 -16.24 20.17 28.47
N ALA A 145 -15.94 21.31 27.84
CA ALA A 145 -16.67 21.83 26.68
C ALA A 145 -16.69 20.85 25.49
N PHE A 146 -15.69 19.98 25.33
CA PHE A 146 -15.68 18.96 24.28
C PHE A 146 -16.65 17.81 24.62
N VAL A 147 -16.72 17.43 25.90
CA VAL A 147 -17.69 16.43 26.37
C VAL A 147 -19.12 16.95 26.24
N GLU A 148 -19.34 18.21 26.60
CA GLU A 148 -20.63 18.90 26.45
C GLU A 148 -21.04 18.99 24.98
N LEU A 149 -20.14 19.42 24.09
CA LEU A 149 -20.44 19.52 22.66
C LEU A 149 -20.76 18.15 22.05
N ARG A 150 -20.04 17.08 22.47
CA ARG A 150 -20.36 15.71 22.05
C ARG A 150 -21.76 15.33 22.53
N HIS A 151 -22.10 15.55 23.80
CA HIS A 151 -23.42 15.25 24.34
C HIS A 151 -24.53 15.96 23.55
N GLN A 152 -24.36 17.27 23.35
CA GLN A 152 -25.27 18.11 22.57
C GLN A 152 -25.42 17.60 21.14
N SER A 153 -24.33 17.25 20.46
CA SER A 153 -24.34 16.78 19.06
C SER A 153 -25.02 15.42 18.88
N THR A 154 -25.06 14.58 19.91
CA THR A 154 -25.65 13.24 19.84
C THR A 154 -27.07 13.14 20.36
N HIS A 155 -27.43 13.95 21.36
CA HIS A 155 -28.70 13.80 22.09
C HIS A 155 -29.60 15.04 22.01
N GLU A 156 -29.04 16.21 21.72
CA GLU A 156 -29.78 17.45 21.63
C GLU A 156 -29.82 17.95 20.18
N GLN A 157 -30.26 19.19 20.00
CA GLN A 157 -30.25 19.82 18.70
C GLN A 157 -28.81 20.04 18.21
N LEU A 158 -28.57 19.68 16.95
CA LEU A 158 -27.27 19.81 16.30
C LEU A 158 -26.74 21.26 16.42
N PRO A 159 -25.50 21.48 16.90
CA PRO A 159 -24.96 22.82 17.06
C PRO A 159 -24.83 23.61 15.75
N SER A 160 -24.60 24.91 15.86
CA SER A 160 -24.36 25.78 14.70
C SER A 160 -23.03 25.48 14.02
N ARG A 161 -22.95 25.73 12.70
CA ARG A 161 -21.73 25.56 11.90
C ARG A 161 -20.53 26.29 12.51
N ALA A 162 -20.70 27.55 12.94
CA ALA A 162 -19.64 28.34 13.57
C ALA A 162 -19.12 27.73 14.89
N ARG A 163 -20.01 27.20 15.74
CA ARG A 163 -19.61 26.54 16.99
C ARG A 163 -18.84 25.24 16.70
N LEU A 164 -19.29 24.46 15.72
CA LEU A 164 -18.65 23.21 15.32
C LEU A 164 -17.25 23.44 14.73
N ARG A 165 -17.11 24.40 13.82
CA ARG A 165 -15.83 24.79 13.22
C ARG A 165 -14.81 25.21 14.29
N LEU A 166 -15.19 26.15 15.15
CA LEU A 166 -14.33 26.63 16.25
C LEU A 166 -13.87 25.50 17.16
N MET A 167 -14.77 24.56 17.48
CA MET A 167 -14.44 23.44 18.35
C MET A 167 -13.57 22.40 17.65
N ALA A 168 -13.76 22.17 16.35
CA ALA A 168 -12.90 21.31 15.55
C ALA A 168 -11.46 21.85 15.47
N GLU A 169 -11.28 23.14 15.24
CA GLU A 169 -9.97 23.81 15.25
C GLU A 169 -9.29 23.68 16.62
N ARG A 170 -10.02 23.94 17.71
CA ARG A 170 -9.52 23.74 19.08
C ARG A 170 -9.16 22.29 19.37
N ALA A 171 -9.94 21.33 18.86
CA ALA A 171 -9.65 19.92 19.00
C ALA A 171 -8.37 19.52 18.28
N LEU A 172 -8.11 20.03 17.07
CA LEU A 172 -6.84 19.79 16.36
C LEU A 172 -5.63 20.33 17.14
N VAL A 173 -5.72 21.54 17.70
CA VAL A 173 -4.66 22.11 18.56
C VAL A 173 -4.46 21.26 19.82
N TRP A 174 -5.53 20.75 20.41
CA TRP A 174 -5.45 19.85 21.55
C TRP A 174 -4.78 18.51 21.16
N ILE A 175 -5.17 17.90 20.04
CA ILE A 175 -4.58 16.64 19.55
C ILE A 175 -3.09 16.82 19.23
N TRP A 176 -2.70 17.97 18.65
CA TRP A 176 -1.29 18.32 18.45
C TRP A 176 -0.51 18.24 19.77
N ASN A 177 -1.01 18.93 20.78
CA ASN A 177 -0.40 19.02 22.09
C ASN A 177 -0.43 17.72 22.88
N TYR A 178 -1.40 16.85 22.63
CA TYR A 178 -1.53 15.59 23.34
C TYR A 178 -0.72 14.46 22.69
N TYR A 179 -0.55 14.48 21.36
CA TYR A 179 0.01 13.36 20.61
C TYR A 179 1.07 13.75 19.60
N TRP A 180 0.76 14.61 18.62
CA TRP A 180 1.64 14.82 17.47
C TRP A 180 2.98 15.49 17.83
N LYS A 181 2.99 16.38 18.83
CA LYS A 181 4.21 17.07 19.26
C LYS A 181 5.23 16.10 19.87
N HIS A 182 4.76 15.05 20.53
CA HIS A 182 5.59 14.05 21.22
C HIS A 182 6.13 12.96 20.29
N LEU A 183 5.79 13.03 19.00
CA LEU A 183 6.34 12.16 17.99
C LEU A 183 7.75 12.67 17.59
N ASP A 184 8.74 12.53 18.46
CA ASP A 184 10.07 13.12 18.24
C ASP A 184 10.75 12.62 16.96
N ALA A 185 11.49 13.55 16.34
CA ALA A 185 12.34 13.33 15.16
C ALA A 185 13.78 12.90 15.52
N GLU A 186 14.10 12.77 16.81
CA GLU A 186 15.49 12.61 17.29
C GLU A 186 16.13 11.24 17.05
N HIS A 187 15.38 10.21 16.65
CA HIS A 187 15.95 8.86 16.46
C HIS A 187 16.71 8.66 15.13
N HIS A 188 16.66 9.58 14.17
CA HIS A 188 17.19 9.32 12.83
C HIS A 188 18.71 9.52 12.65
N ARG A 189 19.39 10.27 13.53
CA ARG A 189 20.85 10.36 13.51
C ARG A 189 21.53 9.29 14.38
N ASP A 190 20.83 8.82 15.41
CA ASP A 190 21.36 7.80 16.30
C ASP A 190 21.42 6.40 15.66
N ASP A 191 20.48 6.06 14.78
CA ASP A 191 20.41 4.72 14.18
C ASP A 191 21.55 4.43 13.18
N GLU A 192 21.98 5.39 12.36
CA GLU A 192 23.04 5.15 11.37
C GLU A 192 24.43 5.03 11.99
N CYS A 193 24.76 5.91 12.95
CA CYS A 193 26.03 5.83 13.70
C CYS A 193 26.06 4.54 14.55
N ARG A 194 24.94 4.22 15.22
CA ARG A 194 24.79 2.97 15.97
C ARG A 194 24.92 1.73 15.08
N ALA A 195 24.31 1.75 13.89
CA ALA A 195 24.42 0.65 12.93
C ALA A 195 25.86 0.48 12.42
N ALA A 196 26.58 1.57 12.14
CA ALA A 196 27.98 1.54 11.74
C ALA A 196 28.89 0.97 12.85
N VAL A 197 28.70 1.41 14.10
CA VAL A 197 29.45 0.88 15.25
C VAL A 197 29.12 -0.60 15.49
N LEU A 198 27.85 -1.01 15.41
CA LEU A 198 27.45 -2.41 15.53
C LEU A 198 28.01 -3.29 14.41
N ALA A 199 28.07 -2.78 13.17
CA ALA A 199 28.68 -3.48 12.05
C ALA A 199 30.19 -3.69 12.27
N PHE A 200 30.88 -2.69 12.81
CA PHE A 200 32.29 -2.82 13.20
C PHE A 200 32.50 -3.88 14.28
N LEU A 201 31.65 -3.88 15.32
CA LEU A 201 31.74 -4.86 16.41
C LEU A 201 31.47 -6.29 15.96
N ARG A 202 30.57 -6.49 14.99
CA ARG A 202 30.20 -7.81 14.41
C ARG A 202 31.23 -8.34 13.42
N ALA A 203 31.84 -7.47 12.61
CA ALA A 203 32.87 -7.85 11.65
C ALA A 203 34.11 -8.47 12.31
N ALA A 204 34.26 -8.34 13.63
CA ALA A 204 35.34 -8.98 14.39
C ALA A 204 35.05 -10.43 14.82
N ASP A 205 33.88 -11.00 14.53
CA ASP A 205 33.50 -12.38 14.92
C ASP A 205 33.44 -13.38 13.76
N GLU A 206 33.35 -12.94 12.50
CA GLU A 206 33.19 -13.83 11.34
C GLU A 206 34.52 -13.96 10.59
N GLY A 207 35.29 -14.99 10.97
CA GLY A 207 36.63 -15.25 10.45
C GLY A 207 36.69 -15.59 8.96
N GLY A 208 37.54 -14.83 8.26
CA GLY A 208 38.00 -15.02 6.89
C GLY A 208 38.81 -13.79 6.47
N ASP A 209 40.13 -13.94 6.32
CA ASP A 209 41.11 -12.83 6.33
C ASP A 209 40.81 -11.66 5.36
N ASP A 210 40.19 -11.93 4.20
CA ASP A 210 39.92 -10.90 3.20
C ASP A 210 38.56 -10.20 3.37
N VAL A 211 37.50 -10.95 3.73
CA VAL A 211 36.13 -10.40 3.90
C VAL A 211 36.04 -9.58 5.19
N GLU A 212 36.70 -10.05 6.25
CA GLU A 212 36.79 -9.35 7.54
C GLU A 212 37.53 -8.01 7.40
N ARG A 213 38.61 -7.97 6.62
CA ARG A 213 39.40 -6.75 6.40
C ARG A 213 38.62 -5.71 5.58
N GLU A 214 37.90 -6.14 4.55
CA GLU A 214 37.08 -5.24 3.72
C GLU A 214 35.87 -4.69 4.50
N ALA A 215 35.21 -5.53 5.31
CA ALA A 215 34.12 -5.11 6.20
C ALA A 215 34.59 -4.12 7.27
N LYS A 216 35.75 -4.37 7.91
CA LYS A 216 36.38 -3.45 8.87
C LYS A 216 36.79 -2.13 8.22
N GLN A 217 37.33 -2.14 7.00
CA GLN A 217 37.68 -0.92 6.27
C GLN A 217 36.46 -0.09 5.89
N ARG A 218 35.39 -0.73 5.38
CA ARG A 218 34.12 -0.05 5.08
C ARG A 218 33.47 0.55 6.33
N ALA A 219 33.40 -0.22 7.42
CA ALA A 219 32.86 0.27 8.69
C ALA A 219 33.72 1.40 9.27
N ALA A 220 35.05 1.32 9.19
CA ALA A 220 35.96 2.38 9.63
C ALA A 220 35.80 3.67 8.80
N ALA A 221 35.62 3.56 7.48
CA ALA A 221 35.34 4.72 6.63
C ALA A 221 34.01 5.41 6.97
N ILE A 222 32.99 4.63 7.31
CA ILE A 222 31.68 5.16 7.72
C ILE A 222 31.75 5.80 9.12
N VAL A 223 32.47 5.20 10.07
CA VAL A 223 32.68 5.76 11.42
C VAL A 223 33.47 7.07 11.35
N ARG A 224 34.46 7.18 10.45
CA ARG A 224 35.24 8.42 10.22
C ARG A 224 34.40 9.60 9.70
N ARG A 225 33.20 9.36 9.20
CA ARG A 225 32.28 10.41 8.73
C ARG A 225 31.61 11.18 9.88
N TRP A 226 31.71 10.68 11.11
CA TRP A 226 31.03 11.23 12.27
C TRP A 226 32.02 11.85 13.26
N ASP A 227 31.56 12.87 13.99
CA ASP A 227 32.34 13.52 15.04
C ASP A 227 32.76 12.53 16.14
N LYS A 228 33.99 12.70 16.66
CA LYS A 228 34.60 11.79 17.64
C LYS A 228 33.76 11.68 18.92
N ASP A 229 33.25 12.81 19.42
CA ASP A 229 32.44 12.84 20.64
C ASP A 229 31.13 12.04 20.47
N ARG A 230 30.56 12.06 19.26
CA ARG A 230 29.36 11.31 18.91
C ARG A 230 29.60 9.80 18.79
N VAL A 231 30.73 9.40 18.20
CA VAL A 231 31.12 8.00 18.10
C VAL A 231 31.35 7.43 19.51
N LEU A 232 32.03 8.17 20.38
CA LEU A 232 32.29 7.78 21.77
C LEU A 232 30.99 7.66 22.60
N ALA A 233 30.06 8.61 22.47
CA ALA A 233 28.75 8.53 23.12
C ALA A 233 27.95 7.29 22.70
N THR A 234 28.03 6.94 21.41
CA THR A 234 27.35 5.75 20.86
C THR A 234 27.99 4.46 21.36
N ILE A 235 29.32 4.39 21.45
CA ILE A 235 30.06 3.26 22.01
C ILE A 235 29.72 3.08 23.49
N SER A 236 29.70 4.16 24.28
CA SER A 236 29.34 4.11 25.71
C SER A 236 27.91 3.58 25.93
N ARG A 237 26.97 3.98 25.08
CA ARG A 237 25.58 3.48 25.11
C ARG A 237 25.46 2.02 24.68
N LEU A 238 26.30 1.55 23.76
CA LEU A 238 26.37 0.14 23.38
C LEU A 238 27.02 -0.73 24.46
N GLN A 239 28.04 -0.20 25.15
CA GLN A 239 28.71 -0.85 26.26
C GLN A 239 27.76 -1.16 27.44
N SER A 240 26.78 -0.29 27.70
CA SER A 240 25.77 -0.50 28.75
C SER A 240 24.58 -1.35 28.31
N THR A 241 24.38 -1.57 27.01
CA THR A 241 23.19 -2.25 26.47
C THR A 241 23.44 -3.64 25.89
N LEU A 242 24.68 -3.96 25.48
CA LEU A 242 25.03 -5.27 24.94
C LEU A 242 25.42 -6.26 26.05
N PRO A 243 24.80 -7.45 26.12
CA PRO A 243 25.16 -8.48 27.09
C PRO A 243 26.46 -9.19 26.69
N GLY A 244 27.34 -9.44 27.67
CA GLY A 244 28.54 -10.29 27.53
C GLY A 244 29.88 -9.55 27.58
N ASN A 245 30.88 -10.16 28.25
CA ASN A 245 32.20 -9.57 28.46
C ASN A 245 32.97 -9.29 27.16
N GLN A 246 32.73 -10.08 26.10
CA GLN A 246 33.37 -9.86 24.80
C GLN A 246 32.87 -8.59 24.10
N ALA A 247 31.56 -8.30 24.16
CA ALA A 247 31.02 -7.06 23.60
C ALA A 247 31.56 -5.83 24.35
N PHE A 248 31.71 -5.92 25.67
CA PHE A 248 32.29 -4.89 26.50
C PHE A 248 33.75 -4.60 26.14
N LEU A 249 34.59 -5.64 26.02
CA LEU A 249 36.01 -5.49 25.66
C LEU A 249 36.19 -4.94 24.25
N LYS A 250 35.31 -5.30 23.31
CA LYS A 250 35.33 -4.76 21.94
C LYS A 250 34.93 -3.29 21.88
N CYS A 251 33.90 -2.88 22.64
CA CYS A 251 33.56 -1.47 22.81
C CYS A 251 34.74 -0.67 23.40
N LEU A 252 35.44 -1.24 24.38
CA LEU A 252 36.61 -0.60 24.99
C LEU A 252 37.78 -0.46 24.01
N SER A 253 38.06 -1.51 23.23
CA SER A 253 39.09 -1.50 22.18
C SER A 253 38.80 -0.46 21.10
N LEU A 254 37.54 -0.38 20.64
CA LEU A 254 37.11 0.62 19.67
C LEU A 254 37.17 2.05 20.24
N SER A 255 36.78 2.23 21.50
CA SER A 255 36.90 3.53 22.19
C SER A 255 38.35 4.00 22.24
N ARG A 256 39.28 3.11 22.62
CA ARG A 256 40.73 3.39 22.61
C ARG A 256 41.22 3.75 21.20
N HIS A 257 40.81 2.99 20.19
CA HIS A 257 41.20 3.26 18.80
C HIS A 257 40.70 4.62 18.27
N VAL A 258 39.49 5.04 18.67
CA VAL A 258 38.95 6.37 18.30
C VAL A 258 39.67 7.50 19.04
N MET A 259 40.08 7.27 20.30
CA MET A 259 40.85 8.23 21.09
C MET A 259 42.31 8.38 20.63
N GLU A 260 42.95 7.31 20.15
CA GLU A 260 44.35 7.31 19.71
C GLU A 260 44.56 7.91 18.30
N GLN A 261 43.49 8.15 17.53
CA GLN A 261 43.60 8.80 16.23
C GLN A 261 43.86 10.32 16.38
N PRO A 262 44.81 10.91 15.62
CA PRO A 262 45.07 12.35 15.67
C PRO A 262 43.80 13.16 15.34
N ARG A 263 43.64 14.35 15.94
CA ARG A 263 42.57 15.28 15.57
C ARG A 263 42.81 15.68 14.11
N GLN A 264 41.91 15.29 13.23
CA GLN A 264 41.92 15.74 11.84
C GLN A 264 41.06 17.00 11.80
N GLU A 265 41.68 18.14 11.48
CA GLU A 265 40.93 19.35 11.14
C GLU A 265 40.01 19.01 9.98
N VAL A 266 38.71 19.28 10.16
CA VAL A 266 37.72 19.10 9.10
C VAL A 266 37.95 20.20 8.09
N GLU A 267 38.61 19.89 6.97
CA GLU A 267 38.59 20.77 5.81
C GLU A 267 37.13 20.94 5.36
N PRO A 268 36.65 22.18 5.13
CA PRO A 268 35.30 22.40 4.65
C PRO A 268 35.12 21.74 3.28
N PRO A 269 33.92 21.21 2.97
CA PRO A 269 33.68 20.54 1.70
C PRO A 269 33.94 21.49 0.53
N PRO A 270 34.51 21.00 -0.60
CA PRO A 270 34.74 21.85 -1.76
C PRO A 270 33.41 22.42 -2.27
N PRO A 271 33.40 23.67 -2.77
CA PRO A 271 32.19 24.28 -3.30
C PRO A 271 31.62 23.43 -4.45
N PRO A 272 30.28 23.35 -4.57
CA PRO A 272 29.66 22.62 -5.66
C PRO A 272 30.12 23.16 -7.01
N PRO A 273 30.25 22.29 -8.03
CA PRO A 273 30.64 22.74 -9.37
C PRO A 273 29.67 23.80 -9.89
N PRO A 274 30.15 24.78 -10.67
CA PRO A 274 29.33 25.88 -11.15
C PRO A 274 28.13 25.33 -11.92
N THR A 275 26.94 25.74 -11.49
CA THR A 275 25.71 25.56 -12.24
C THR A 275 25.87 26.22 -13.60
N ARG A 276 25.93 25.41 -14.66
CA ARG A 276 25.64 25.91 -16.00
C ARG A 276 24.21 26.44 -15.95
N SER A 277 24.11 27.76 -16.04
CA SER A 277 22.92 28.43 -16.53
C SER A 277 22.60 27.88 -17.91
N ASP A 278 21.48 27.18 -18.05
CA ASP A 278 20.79 27.10 -19.34
C ASP A 278 19.48 27.87 -19.17
N GLN A 279 19.53 29.13 -19.57
CA GLN A 279 18.35 29.87 -19.96
C GLN A 279 17.87 29.28 -21.28
N GLY A 280 16.62 28.81 -21.34
CA GLY A 280 16.03 28.35 -22.58
C GLY A 280 14.76 27.54 -22.32
N GLY A 281 13.67 28.23 -22.06
CA GLY A 281 12.36 27.61 -21.93
C GLY A 281 11.88 26.97 -23.23
N VAL A 282 11.15 25.86 -23.10
CA VAL A 282 10.06 25.50 -24.00
C VAL A 282 8.95 24.88 -23.14
N VAL A 283 7.81 25.57 -23.15
CA VAL A 283 6.50 25.09 -22.72
C VAL A 283 6.12 23.90 -23.61
N VAL A 284 5.65 22.80 -23.04
CA VAL A 284 4.80 21.86 -23.77
C VAL A 284 3.55 21.63 -22.95
N GLU A 285 2.46 22.19 -23.47
CA GLU A 285 1.10 22.04 -22.99
C GLU A 285 0.69 20.56 -22.94
N ALA A 286 -0.11 20.22 -21.94
CA ALA A 286 -0.85 18.96 -21.92
C ALA A 286 -2.03 19.10 -22.89
N ASP A 287 -1.89 18.58 -24.10
CA ASP A 287 -3.02 18.44 -25.01
C ASP A 287 -3.69 17.08 -24.80
N ALA A 288 -4.99 17.15 -24.51
CA ALA A 288 -5.89 16.03 -24.39
C ALA A 288 -6.51 15.79 -25.75
N THR A 289 -6.00 14.83 -26.51
CA THR A 289 -6.67 14.39 -27.74
C THR A 289 -7.47 13.13 -27.50
N VAL A 290 -8.77 13.36 -27.33
CA VAL A 290 -9.87 12.45 -27.70
C VAL A 290 -9.63 11.94 -29.13
N LEU A 291 -9.74 10.64 -29.37
CA LEU A 291 -9.86 10.09 -30.72
C LEU A 291 -11.16 9.31 -30.82
N ASP A 292 -12.15 10.00 -31.38
CA ASP A 292 -13.38 9.45 -31.93
C ASP A 292 -13.10 8.64 -33.20
N ALA A 293 -14.06 7.76 -33.49
CA ALA A 293 -14.22 6.98 -34.71
C ALA A 293 -14.23 7.84 -35.98
N ASP A 294 -13.67 7.32 -37.09
CA ASP A 294 -14.48 6.73 -38.17
C ASP A 294 -13.65 6.42 -39.44
N THR A 295 -14.10 5.38 -40.14
CA THR A 295 -13.98 4.99 -41.55
C THR A 295 -12.78 5.37 -42.45
N GLY A 296 -12.16 4.31 -43.00
CA GLY A 296 -12.10 4.15 -44.47
C GLY A 296 -10.72 4.07 -45.12
N GLY A 297 -10.34 2.87 -45.56
CA GLY A 297 -9.63 2.67 -46.85
C GLY A 297 -8.27 1.96 -46.80
N GLY A 298 -8.31 0.63 -46.99
CA GLY A 298 -7.45 -0.28 -47.80
C GLY A 298 -5.97 0.02 -48.12
N VAL A 299 -5.06 -0.91 -48.38
CA VAL A 299 -4.97 -2.39 -48.46
C VAL A 299 -3.46 -2.69 -48.37
N ASP A 300 -3.03 -3.75 -47.69
CA ASP A 300 -2.12 -4.79 -48.21
C ASP A 300 -1.66 -5.72 -47.08
N ASP A 301 -1.93 -7.01 -47.32
CA ASP A 301 -1.62 -8.18 -46.51
C ASP A 301 -0.11 -8.33 -46.29
N ASP A 302 0.29 -8.73 -45.07
CA ASP A 302 1.27 -9.78 -44.84
C ASP A 302 1.21 -10.25 -43.38
N ASP A 303 1.15 -11.57 -43.23
CA ASP A 303 0.99 -12.38 -42.02
C ASP A 303 2.13 -12.27 -40.99
N ASP A 304 1.82 -12.75 -39.77
CA ASP A 304 2.72 -13.25 -38.72
C ASP A 304 3.56 -12.23 -37.90
N ASP A 305 3.08 -11.92 -36.69
CA ASP A 305 3.74 -12.35 -35.43
C ASP A 305 2.99 -11.81 -34.18
N ASP A 306 2.36 -12.75 -33.48
CA ASP A 306 1.70 -12.61 -32.19
C ASP A 306 2.78 -12.56 -31.08
N ASP A 307 3.36 -11.39 -30.81
CA ASP A 307 4.30 -11.20 -29.69
C ASP A 307 3.85 -10.01 -28.82
N ALA A 308 2.69 -10.19 -28.17
CA ALA A 308 2.31 -9.34 -27.05
C ALA A 308 3.36 -9.49 -25.93
N PRO A 309 3.99 -8.41 -25.43
CA PRO A 309 5.05 -8.53 -24.43
C PRO A 309 4.50 -9.16 -23.16
N ALA A 310 5.07 -10.29 -22.75
CA ALA A 310 4.71 -11.00 -21.53
C ALA A 310 4.79 -10.04 -20.32
N ALA A 311 3.63 -9.67 -19.78
CA ALA A 311 3.50 -8.71 -18.67
C ALA A 311 4.15 -9.20 -17.35
N TRP A 312 4.61 -10.45 -17.29
CA TRP A 312 5.15 -11.08 -16.09
C TRP A 312 6.42 -11.87 -16.41
N SER A 313 7.51 -11.55 -15.73
CA SER A 313 8.77 -12.29 -15.80
C SER A 313 9.18 -12.79 -14.42
N LEU A 314 9.72 -14.01 -14.37
CA LEU A 314 10.35 -14.54 -13.17
C LEU A 314 11.70 -13.84 -12.99
N LEU A 315 12.07 -13.48 -11.76
CA LEU A 315 13.42 -12.98 -11.48
C LEU A 315 14.43 -14.11 -11.78
N VAL A 316 15.20 -13.95 -12.86
CA VAL A 316 16.25 -14.88 -13.24
C VAL A 316 17.55 -14.47 -12.55
N GLY A 317 18.09 -15.32 -11.67
CA GLY A 317 19.34 -15.07 -10.93
C GLY A 317 19.25 -15.47 -9.45
N PRO A 318 20.34 -15.30 -8.67
CA PRO A 318 20.34 -15.64 -7.25
C PRO A 318 19.39 -14.73 -6.46
N TRP A 319 18.33 -15.32 -5.89
CA TRP A 319 17.41 -14.63 -5.00
C TRP A 319 18.08 -14.36 -3.64
N LYS A 320 18.05 -13.10 -3.21
CA LYS A 320 18.52 -12.69 -1.88
C LYS A 320 17.31 -12.46 -0.97
N PRO A 321 17.19 -13.14 0.18
CA PRO A 321 16.10 -12.90 1.11
C PRO A 321 16.09 -11.45 1.60
N THR A 322 15.07 -10.69 1.21
CA THR A 322 14.81 -9.34 1.71
C THR A 322 13.49 -9.28 2.46
N PRO A 323 13.35 -8.37 3.45
CA PRO A 323 12.06 -8.13 4.09
C PRO A 323 10.99 -7.73 3.06
N ILE A 324 9.75 -8.19 3.30
CA ILE A 324 8.60 -7.90 2.44
C ILE A 324 8.47 -6.38 2.25
N GLY A 325 8.33 -5.95 1.00
CA GLY A 325 8.18 -4.54 0.64
C GLY A 325 9.48 -3.75 0.50
N VAL A 326 10.67 -4.36 0.57
CA VAL A 326 11.95 -3.71 0.21
C VAL A 326 12.35 -4.16 -1.20
N ALA A 327 12.34 -3.24 -2.17
CA ALA A 327 12.82 -3.52 -3.52
C ALA A 327 14.35 -3.61 -3.54
N LEU A 328 14.91 -4.63 -4.21
CA LEU A 328 16.31 -4.60 -4.63
C LEU A 328 16.46 -3.44 -5.62
N GLN A 329 17.44 -2.55 -5.41
CA GLN A 329 17.92 -1.72 -6.51
C GLN A 329 18.49 -2.69 -7.56
N LEU A 330 17.75 -2.93 -8.64
CA LEU A 330 18.34 -3.42 -9.88
C LEU A 330 19.27 -2.30 -10.34
N ALA A 331 20.54 -2.39 -9.96
CA ALA A 331 21.59 -1.63 -10.63
C ALA A 331 21.56 -2.06 -12.09
N LEU A 332 21.20 -1.13 -12.97
CA LEU A 332 21.32 -1.24 -14.42
C LEU A 332 22.75 -1.64 -14.78
N MET A 333 23.00 -2.94 -14.92
CA MET A 333 24.13 -3.44 -15.68
C MET A 333 23.74 -3.36 -17.15
N ILE A 334 24.04 -2.21 -17.76
CA ILE A 334 24.10 -2.08 -19.22
C ILE A 334 25.30 -2.93 -19.67
N PRO A 335 25.13 -4.03 -20.42
CA PRO A 335 26.27 -4.72 -20.99
C PRO A 335 26.83 -3.86 -22.15
N PRO A 336 28.15 -3.80 -22.34
CA PRO A 336 28.73 -3.08 -23.45
C PRO A 336 28.36 -3.77 -24.77
N ARG A 337 28.05 -2.96 -25.78
CA ARG A 337 27.77 -3.37 -27.15
C ARG A 337 28.91 -4.28 -27.67
N LEU A 338 28.57 -5.48 -28.14
CA LEU A 338 29.44 -6.28 -29.01
C LEU A 338 28.78 -6.50 -30.38
N PRO A 339 29.57 -6.59 -31.46
CA PRO A 339 29.10 -6.35 -32.82
C PRO A 339 28.49 -7.58 -33.50
N ARG A 340 27.60 -7.30 -34.45
CA ARG A 340 27.01 -8.25 -35.42
C ARG A 340 28.09 -9.01 -36.19
N ARG A 341 28.02 -10.35 -36.26
CA ARG A 341 27.78 -11.11 -37.51
C ARG A 341 27.84 -12.65 -37.35
N HIS A 342 26.90 -13.28 -38.07
CA HIS A 342 26.83 -14.62 -38.68
C HIS A 342 26.62 -15.91 -37.86
N SER A 343 25.39 -16.42 -38.05
CA SER A 343 24.92 -17.80 -38.21
C SER A 343 25.31 -18.87 -37.19
N LEU A 344 24.30 -19.28 -36.41
CA LEU A 344 23.97 -20.68 -36.26
C LEU A 344 22.46 -20.84 -36.11
N VAL A 345 21.80 -21.12 -37.23
CA VAL A 345 20.53 -21.82 -37.25
C VAL A 345 20.83 -23.23 -36.75
N GLN A 346 20.58 -23.48 -35.47
CA GLN A 346 20.16 -24.78 -34.91
C GLN A 346 20.11 -24.69 -33.37
N SER A 347 18.93 -25.00 -32.83
CA SER A 347 18.73 -25.53 -31.48
C SER A 347 18.76 -24.54 -30.30
N ILE A 348 17.77 -23.65 -30.21
CA ILE A 348 17.21 -23.23 -28.90
C ILE A 348 15.70 -23.45 -28.93
N ASN A 349 15.30 -24.71 -29.04
CA ASN A 349 14.03 -25.16 -28.49
C ASN A 349 14.31 -25.66 -27.06
N LYS A 350 13.56 -25.15 -26.08
CA LYS A 350 13.49 -25.54 -24.66
C LYS A 350 14.57 -24.93 -23.73
N LEU A 351 14.18 -23.89 -22.98
CA LEU A 351 13.89 -24.01 -21.54
C LEU A 351 13.29 -22.70 -20.96
N ALA A 352 12.28 -22.12 -21.61
CA ALA A 352 11.31 -21.36 -20.83
C ALA A 352 10.46 -22.41 -20.10
N ALA A 353 10.48 -22.41 -18.76
CA ALA A 353 9.52 -23.21 -18.00
C ALA A 353 8.11 -22.69 -18.36
N ARG A 354 7.48 -23.28 -19.37
CA ARG A 354 6.08 -23.02 -19.69
C ARG A 354 5.30 -23.33 -18.41
N ARG A 355 4.57 -22.34 -17.88
CA ARG A 355 3.69 -22.56 -16.73
C ARG A 355 2.71 -23.65 -17.09
N ALA A 356 2.49 -24.61 -16.18
CA ALA A 356 1.53 -25.68 -16.41
C ALA A 356 0.11 -25.20 -16.11
N MET A 357 -0.07 -24.29 -15.15
CA MET A 357 -1.32 -23.57 -14.92
C MET A 357 -1.32 -22.21 -15.64
N HIS A 358 -2.29 -22.00 -16.52
CA HIS A 358 -2.55 -20.74 -17.21
C HIS A 358 -3.78 -20.05 -16.62
N ILE A 359 -3.68 -18.74 -16.37
CA ILE A 359 -4.78 -17.93 -15.81
C ILE A 359 -4.98 -16.74 -16.75
N GLN A 360 -6.15 -16.67 -17.38
CA GLN A 360 -6.58 -15.56 -18.21
C GLN A 360 -7.66 -14.77 -17.47
N SER A 361 -7.41 -13.48 -17.23
CA SER A 361 -8.45 -12.57 -16.75
C SER A 361 -9.32 -12.13 -17.91
N ILE A 362 -10.64 -12.25 -17.75
CA ILE A 362 -11.65 -11.74 -18.67
C ILE A 362 -12.28 -10.54 -17.98
N PRO A 363 -11.94 -9.29 -18.37
CA PRO A 363 -12.61 -8.12 -17.85
C PRO A 363 -14.07 -8.18 -18.24
N MET A 364 -14.95 -7.92 -17.28
CA MET A 364 -16.38 -7.89 -17.53
C MET A 364 -17.08 -6.72 -16.84
N TRP A 365 -18.00 -6.08 -17.54
CA TRP A 365 -18.81 -4.99 -17.04
C TRP A 365 -20.11 -5.51 -16.43
N VAL A 366 -20.39 -5.13 -15.19
CA VAL A 366 -21.64 -5.50 -14.52
C VAL A 366 -22.24 -4.27 -13.83
N GLY A 367 -23.19 -3.61 -14.50
CA GLY A 367 -23.98 -2.50 -13.96
C GLY A 367 -23.24 -1.16 -13.83
N SER A 368 -22.53 -0.90 -12.74
CA SER A 368 -21.76 0.37 -12.57
C SER A 368 -20.31 0.14 -12.13
N SER A 369 -19.89 -1.13 -12.08
CA SER A 369 -18.56 -1.56 -11.64
C SER A 369 -17.91 -2.48 -12.68
N ASN A 370 -16.58 -2.37 -12.77
CA ASN A 370 -15.75 -3.32 -13.51
C ASN A 370 -15.47 -4.53 -12.59
N ASN A 371 -15.68 -5.74 -13.10
CA ASN A 371 -15.33 -6.98 -12.41
C ASN A 371 -14.51 -7.89 -13.34
N TYR A 372 -13.97 -9.00 -12.83
CA TYR A 372 -13.15 -9.94 -13.60
C TYR A 372 -13.63 -11.35 -13.40
N ALA A 373 -13.82 -12.08 -14.50
CA ALA A 373 -13.84 -13.53 -14.48
C ALA A 373 -12.43 -14.07 -14.74
N TYR A 374 -12.11 -15.26 -14.26
CA TYR A 374 -10.81 -15.89 -14.50
C TYR A 374 -10.96 -17.27 -15.12
N LEU A 375 -10.46 -17.43 -16.34
CA LEU A 375 -10.34 -18.73 -16.98
C LEU A 375 -9.02 -19.36 -16.56
N VAL A 376 -9.09 -20.47 -15.82
CA VAL A 376 -7.93 -21.24 -15.36
C VAL A 376 -7.85 -22.53 -16.14
N VAL A 377 -6.69 -22.81 -16.76
CA VAL A 377 -6.49 -23.95 -17.65
C VAL A 377 -5.25 -24.73 -17.22
N ASP A 378 -5.38 -26.06 -17.10
CA ASP A 378 -4.23 -26.97 -17.03
C ASP A 378 -3.66 -27.20 -18.44
N ASP A 379 -2.39 -26.84 -18.66
CA ASP A 379 -1.74 -26.88 -19.97
C ASP A 379 -1.70 -28.29 -20.57
N LYS A 380 -1.60 -29.31 -19.72
CA LYS A 380 -1.42 -30.70 -20.16
C LYS A 380 -2.75 -31.38 -20.47
N SER A 381 -3.71 -31.36 -19.56
CA SER A 381 -5.01 -32.01 -19.78
C SER A 381 -5.96 -31.16 -20.62
N LYS A 382 -5.71 -29.85 -20.67
CA LYS A 382 -6.61 -28.79 -21.13
C LYS A 382 -7.86 -28.64 -20.28
N ASP A 383 -7.95 -29.29 -19.12
CA ASP A 383 -9.08 -29.11 -18.22
C ASP A 383 -9.10 -27.68 -17.70
N ALA A 384 -10.27 -27.06 -17.74
CA ALA A 384 -10.43 -25.65 -17.41
C ALA A 384 -11.61 -25.40 -16.48
N VAL A 385 -11.52 -24.34 -15.69
CA VAL A 385 -12.64 -23.76 -14.94
C VAL A 385 -12.72 -22.27 -15.19
N ILE A 386 -13.94 -21.75 -15.16
CA ILE A 386 -14.20 -20.32 -15.20
C ILE A 386 -14.64 -19.85 -13.82
N ILE A 387 -13.94 -18.86 -13.27
CA ILE A 387 -14.19 -18.33 -11.93
C ILE A 387 -14.96 -17.01 -12.03
N ASP A 388 -16.04 -16.89 -11.26
CA ASP A 388 -16.93 -15.72 -11.15
C ASP A 388 -17.45 -15.15 -12.49
N PRO A 389 -18.06 -15.94 -13.39
CA PRO A 389 -18.52 -15.44 -14.69
C PRO A 389 -19.88 -14.74 -14.64
N ALA A 390 -19.93 -13.53 -14.09
CA ALA A 390 -21.18 -12.82 -13.88
C ALA A 390 -21.82 -12.20 -15.14
N ASN A 391 -21.03 -11.91 -16.18
CA ASN A 391 -21.54 -11.31 -17.43
C ASN A 391 -21.36 -12.22 -18.65
N PRO A 392 -22.32 -13.12 -18.95
CA PRO A 392 -22.25 -14.04 -20.09
C PRO A 392 -21.99 -13.37 -21.46
N PRO A 393 -22.57 -12.21 -21.81
CA PRO A 393 -22.27 -11.54 -23.09
C PRO A 393 -20.77 -11.32 -23.38
N GLU A 394 -19.94 -11.13 -22.35
CA GLU A 394 -18.49 -10.92 -22.50
C GLU A 394 -17.70 -12.22 -22.25
N VAL A 395 -18.17 -13.09 -21.36
CA VAL A 395 -17.47 -14.32 -20.99
C VAL A 395 -17.74 -15.45 -22.00
N THR A 396 -18.99 -15.64 -22.42
CA THR A 396 -19.39 -16.74 -23.32
C THR A 396 -18.62 -16.76 -24.63
N PRO A 397 -18.39 -15.63 -25.35
CA PRO A 397 -17.64 -15.66 -26.61
C PRO A 397 -16.21 -16.17 -26.44
N VAL A 398 -15.54 -15.80 -25.34
CA VAL A 398 -14.18 -16.26 -25.02
C VAL A 398 -14.18 -17.76 -24.76
N LEU A 399 -15.14 -18.25 -23.98
CA LEU A 399 -15.26 -19.68 -23.67
C LEU A 399 -15.59 -20.51 -24.91
N LYS A 400 -16.56 -20.08 -25.75
CA LYS A 400 -16.94 -20.79 -26.97
C LYS A 400 -15.78 -20.89 -27.94
N LYS A 401 -15.10 -19.78 -28.22
CA LYS A 401 -13.89 -19.80 -29.06
C LYS A 401 -12.85 -20.78 -28.52
N ALA A 402 -12.56 -20.72 -27.22
CA ALA A 402 -11.56 -21.60 -26.61
C ALA A 402 -11.97 -23.09 -26.65
N ILE A 403 -13.26 -23.40 -26.52
CA ILE A 403 -13.81 -24.77 -26.62
C ILE A 403 -13.75 -25.26 -28.07
N ASP A 404 -14.18 -24.43 -29.03
CA ASP A 404 -14.25 -24.76 -30.46
C ASP A 404 -12.85 -24.98 -31.04
N ASP A 405 -11.87 -24.17 -30.63
CA ASP A 405 -10.46 -24.30 -31.01
C ASP A 405 -9.78 -25.51 -30.32
N GLY A 406 -10.49 -26.23 -29.44
CA GLY A 406 -9.96 -27.37 -28.67
C GLY A 406 -8.90 -26.98 -27.64
N SER A 407 -8.76 -25.69 -27.35
CA SER A 407 -7.75 -25.15 -26.43
C SER A 407 -8.09 -25.42 -24.96
N ILE A 408 -9.37 -25.63 -24.64
CA ILE A 408 -9.85 -25.96 -23.29
C ILE A 408 -10.90 -27.08 -23.29
N LYS A 409 -11.03 -27.73 -22.14
CA LYS A 409 -12.11 -28.66 -21.75
C LYS A 409 -12.73 -28.12 -20.48
N LEU A 410 -13.78 -27.32 -20.61
CA LEU A 410 -14.44 -26.70 -19.47
C LEU A 410 -15.08 -27.78 -18.57
N LYS A 411 -14.71 -27.78 -17.29
CA LYS A 411 -15.15 -28.78 -16.29
C LYS A 411 -16.15 -28.23 -15.29
N ALA A 412 -16.01 -26.97 -14.91
CA ALA A 412 -16.88 -26.34 -13.92
C ALA A 412 -16.92 -24.83 -14.08
N ILE A 413 -18.04 -24.25 -13.67
CA ILE A 413 -18.15 -22.85 -13.25
C ILE A 413 -17.84 -22.82 -11.76
N VAL A 414 -16.97 -21.91 -11.33
CA VAL A 414 -16.56 -21.78 -9.94
C VAL A 414 -16.94 -20.38 -9.45
N ASN A 415 -17.68 -20.27 -8.34
CA ASN A 415 -18.00 -18.99 -7.74
C ASN A 415 -17.38 -18.85 -6.35
N THR A 416 -16.89 -17.65 -6.06
CA THR A 416 -16.35 -17.28 -4.76
C THR A 416 -17.45 -16.97 -3.75
N HIS A 417 -18.55 -16.33 -4.18
CA HIS A 417 -19.70 -16.00 -3.34
C HIS A 417 -20.96 -15.66 -4.16
N HIS A 418 -22.12 -15.58 -3.50
CA HIS A 418 -23.44 -15.47 -4.16
C HIS A 418 -23.79 -14.13 -4.81
N HIS A 419 -22.96 -13.08 -4.67
CA HIS A 419 -23.35 -11.78 -5.22
C HIS A 419 -23.60 -11.85 -6.72
N TRP A 420 -24.56 -11.06 -7.19
CA TRP A 420 -25.04 -11.07 -8.57
C TRP A 420 -23.94 -10.71 -9.58
N ASP A 421 -22.98 -9.87 -9.18
CA ASP A 421 -21.81 -9.48 -9.96
C ASP A 421 -20.67 -10.51 -9.93
N HIS A 422 -20.87 -11.68 -9.30
CA HIS A 422 -19.97 -12.85 -9.34
C HIS A 422 -20.68 -14.12 -9.84
N ALA A 423 -21.83 -14.45 -9.25
CA ALA A 423 -22.60 -15.67 -9.53
C ALA A 423 -23.84 -15.45 -10.42
N GLY A 424 -24.24 -14.19 -10.68
CA GLY A 424 -25.51 -13.89 -11.38
C GLY A 424 -25.54 -14.28 -12.86
N GLY A 425 -24.40 -14.66 -13.45
CA GLY A 425 -24.31 -15.13 -14.83
C GLY A 425 -24.53 -16.62 -15.02
N ASN A 426 -24.57 -17.40 -13.93
CA ASN A 426 -24.46 -18.87 -13.99
C ASN A 426 -25.57 -19.54 -14.80
N LYS A 427 -26.85 -19.21 -14.57
CA LYS A 427 -27.96 -19.86 -15.31
C LYS A 427 -27.88 -19.57 -16.80
N LYS A 428 -27.58 -18.32 -17.16
CA LYS A 428 -27.48 -17.91 -18.56
C LYS A 428 -26.27 -18.54 -19.23
N LEU A 429 -25.13 -18.63 -18.53
CA LEU A 429 -23.95 -19.30 -19.05
C LEU A 429 -24.19 -20.81 -19.27
N LEU A 430 -24.87 -21.48 -18.33
CA LEU A 430 -25.28 -22.88 -18.50
C LEU A 430 -26.20 -23.09 -19.71
N ALA A 431 -27.12 -22.16 -19.97
CA ALA A 431 -28.01 -22.22 -21.13
C ALA A 431 -27.26 -21.97 -22.45
N GLU A 432 -26.27 -21.08 -22.46
CA GLU A 432 -25.48 -20.77 -23.66
C GLU A 432 -24.37 -21.79 -23.97
N LEU A 433 -23.96 -22.58 -22.97
CA LEU A 433 -22.94 -23.64 -23.04
C LEU A 433 -23.56 -25.05 -22.92
N ASP A 434 -24.80 -25.23 -23.35
CA ASP A 434 -25.53 -26.51 -23.34
C ASP A 434 -24.81 -27.66 -24.08
N THR A 435 -23.91 -27.32 -24.99
CA THR A 435 -23.00 -28.25 -25.69
C THR A 435 -21.95 -28.89 -24.78
N VAL A 436 -21.69 -28.35 -23.58
CA VAL A 436 -20.75 -28.91 -22.60
C VAL A 436 -21.51 -29.84 -21.64
N PRO A 437 -21.37 -31.18 -21.76
CA PRO A 437 -22.11 -32.10 -20.90
C PRO A 437 -21.60 -32.04 -19.46
N ASN A 438 -22.53 -32.07 -18.50
CA ASN A 438 -22.26 -32.17 -17.06
C ASN A 438 -21.38 -31.04 -16.50
N LEU A 439 -21.72 -29.79 -16.83
CA LEU A 439 -21.03 -28.62 -16.29
C LEU A 439 -21.51 -28.32 -14.87
N ASP A 440 -20.68 -28.62 -13.87
CA ASP A 440 -20.97 -28.32 -12.47
C ASP A 440 -20.79 -26.83 -12.15
N VAL A 441 -21.58 -26.34 -11.19
CA VAL A 441 -21.40 -25.02 -10.58
C VAL A 441 -20.92 -25.24 -9.15
N VAL A 442 -19.65 -24.94 -8.90
CA VAL A 442 -18.98 -25.12 -7.62
C VAL A 442 -18.91 -23.78 -6.90
N GLY A 443 -19.49 -23.65 -5.72
CA GLY A 443 -19.51 -22.35 -5.05
C GLY A 443 -20.08 -22.34 -3.65
N GLY A 444 -20.21 -21.14 -3.10
CA GLY A 444 -20.97 -20.90 -1.88
C GLY A 444 -22.40 -21.44 -2.00
N LYS A 445 -22.97 -21.88 -0.88
CA LYS A 445 -24.30 -22.53 -0.84
C LYS A 445 -25.44 -21.69 -1.42
N ASP A 446 -25.27 -20.37 -1.44
CA ASP A 446 -26.29 -19.41 -1.88
C ASP A 446 -26.03 -18.92 -3.32
N CYS A 447 -24.98 -19.41 -3.98
CA CYS A 447 -24.65 -19.05 -5.37
C CYS A 447 -25.73 -19.54 -6.34
N GLU A 448 -25.97 -18.75 -7.39
CA GLU A 448 -26.96 -19.11 -8.40
C GLU A 448 -26.61 -20.43 -9.09
N ALA A 449 -27.58 -21.35 -9.19
CA ALA A 449 -27.43 -22.64 -9.86
C ALA A 449 -26.32 -23.55 -9.32
N VAL A 450 -25.85 -23.33 -8.08
CA VAL A 450 -24.82 -24.16 -7.45
C VAL A 450 -25.22 -25.63 -7.41
N THR A 451 -24.35 -26.51 -7.92
CA THR A 451 -24.53 -27.97 -7.88
C THR A 451 -23.70 -28.62 -6.80
N LYS A 452 -22.54 -28.02 -6.46
CA LYS A 452 -21.63 -28.52 -5.43
C LYS A 452 -21.11 -27.39 -4.54
N THR A 453 -21.26 -27.54 -3.23
CA THR A 453 -20.63 -26.66 -2.24
C THR A 453 -19.50 -27.42 -1.54
N PRO A 454 -18.23 -27.09 -1.81
CA PRO A 454 -17.11 -27.78 -1.18
C PRO A 454 -17.00 -27.44 0.31
N ALA A 455 -16.61 -28.40 1.13
CA ALA A 455 -16.36 -28.16 2.56
C ALA A 455 -15.08 -27.32 2.79
N HIS A 456 -14.97 -26.68 3.96
CA HIS A 456 -13.75 -25.97 4.33
C HIS A 456 -12.55 -26.93 4.34
N GLY A 457 -11.50 -26.59 3.58
CA GLY A 457 -10.30 -27.39 3.42
C GLY A 457 -10.43 -28.55 2.43
N GLU A 458 -11.61 -28.76 1.82
CA GLU A 458 -11.81 -29.78 0.78
C GLU A 458 -10.85 -29.51 -0.39
N THR A 459 -10.22 -30.58 -0.87
CA THR A 459 -9.30 -30.51 -2.00
C THR A 459 -9.84 -31.36 -3.15
N TRP A 460 -9.79 -30.82 -4.36
CA TRP A 460 -10.17 -31.47 -5.60
C TRP A 460 -9.15 -31.16 -6.71
N LYS A 461 -9.28 -31.80 -7.87
CA LYS A 461 -8.31 -31.74 -8.96
C LYS A 461 -8.91 -31.15 -10.22
N LEU A 462 -8.14 -30.29 -10.88
CA LEU A 462 -8.36 -29.80 -12.23
C LEU A 462 -7.12 -30.17 -13.07
N GLY A 463 -7.17 -31.29 -13.80
CA GLY A 463 -5.97 -31.87 -14.38
C GLY A 463 -4.89 -32.12 -13.31
N ASP A 464 -3.69 -31.58 -13.53
CA ASP A 464 -2.59 -31.66 -12.56
C ASP A 464 -2.69 -30.61 -11.43
N ILE A 465 -3.55 -29.60 -11.56
CA ILE A 465 -3.77 -28.50 -10.59
C ILE A 465 -4.56 -29.02 -9.38
N SER A 466 -4.02 -28.84 -8.18
CA SER A 466 -4.68 -29.07 -6.89
C SER A 466 -5.47 -27.83 -6.49
N VAL A 467 -6.78 -27.95 -6.30
CA VAL A 467 -7.64 -26.86 -5.85
C VAL A 467 -8.11 -27.14 -4.43
N LYS A 468 -7.79 -26.25 -3.50
CA LYS A 468 -8.22 -26.29 -2.10
C LYS A 468 -9.23 -25.17 -1.84
N SER A 469 -10.43 -25.55 -1.42
CA SER A 469 -11.49 -24.64 -1.03
C SER A 469 -11.31 -24.18 0.41
N VAL A 470 -11.23 -22.88 0.65
CA VAL A 470 -11.05 -22.29 1.98
C VAL A 470 -12.23 -21.37 2.26
N HIS A 471 -13.15 -21.80 3.13
CA HIS A 471 -14.25 -20.93 3.56
C HIS A 471 -13.69 -19.71 4.28
N THR A 472 -14.09 -18.52 3.81
CA THR A 472 -13.65 -17.22 4.31
C THR A 472 -14.86 -16.31 4.53
N PRO A 473 -15.79 -16.68 5.44
CA PRO A 473 -16.98 -15.88 5.68
C PRO A 473 -16.58 -14.50 6.20
N CYS A 474 -16.90 -13.47 5.42
CA CYS A 474 -16.61 -12.07 5.75
C CYS A 474 -17.55 -11.16 4.96
N HIS A 475 -17.25 -10.93 3.68
CA HIS A 475 -18.09 -10.16 2.76
C HIS A 475 -19.48 -10.79 2.63
N THR A 476 -19.53 -12.10 2.39
CA THR A 476 -20.74 -12.90 2.54
C THR A 476 -20.48 -14.10 3.44
N GLN A 477 -21.56 -14.70 3.97
CA GLN A 477 -21.46 -15.91 4.81
C GLN A 477 -21.10 -17.16 4.01
N ASP A 478 -21.30 -17.15 2.70
CA ASP A 478 -20.97 -18.25 1.79
C ASP A 478 -19.67 -18.02 1.02
N SER A 479 -18.87 -17.02 1.39
CA SER A 479 -17.60 -16.69 0.73
C SER A 479 -16.56 -17.82 0.85
N ILE A 480 -15.97 -18.20 -0.28
CA ILE A 480 -14.92 -19.23 -0.41
C ILE A 480 -13.76 -18.68 -1.24
N CYS A 481 -12.55 -18.74 -0.69
CA CYS A 481 -11.31 -18.58 -1.45
C CYS A 481 -10.86 -19.91 -2.06
N TYR A 482 -10.35 -19.90 -3.29
CA TYR A 482 -9.79 -21.09 -3.93
C TYR A 482 -8.27 -20.96 -4.06
N LEU A 483 -7.54 -21.78 -3.32
CA LEU A 483 -6.09 -21.94 -3.47
C LEU A 483 -5.83 -23.00 -4.53
N MET A 484 -5.24 -22.61 -5.65
CA MET A 484 -4.84 -23.49 -6.74
C MET A 484 -3.32 -23.67 -6.74
N GLU A 485 -2.84 -24.90 -6.83
CA GLU A 485 -1.41 -25.26 -6.78
C GLU A 485 -1.07 -26.30 -7.84
N ASP A 486 -0.06 -26.03 -8.65
CA ASP A 486 0.55 -26.98 -9.58
C ASP A 486 2.06 -27.10 -9.33
N GLN A 487 2.77 -27.79 -10.23
CA GLN A 487 4.24 -27.93 -10.11
C GLN A 487 4.99 -26.61 -10.36
N THR A 488 4.35 -25.60 -10.95
CA THR A 488 4.95 -24.34 -11.38
C THR A 488 4.69 -23.19 -10.40
N GLY A 489 3.66 -23.29 -9.56
CA GLY A 489 3.37 -22.35 -8.49
C GLY A 489 1.99 -22.49 -7.88
N ARG A 490 1.59 -21.46 -7.14
CA ARG A 490 0.26 -21.33 -6.52
C ARG A 490 -0.43 -20.07 -6.99
N ALA A 491 -1.75 -20.05 -6.96
CA ALA A 491 -2.62 -18.90 -7.13
C ALA A 491 -3.73 -18.97 -6.08
N VAL A 492 -4.19 -17.82 -5.57
CA VAL A 492 -5.39 -17.75 -4.74
C VAL A 492 -6.39 -16.80 -5.39
N PHE A 493 -7.62 -17.30 -5.59
CA PHE A 493 -8.77 -16.52 -5.99
C PHE A 493 -9.57 -16.17 -4.74
N THR A 494 -9.56 -14.89 -4.37
CA THR A 494 -10.06 -14.43 -3.06
C THR A 494 -11.50 -13.94 -3.08
N GLY A 495 -12.08 -13.75 -4.27
CA GLY A 495 -13.30 -12.95 -4.43
C GLY A 495 -13.16 -11.63 -3.67
N ASP A 496 -14.26 -11.15 -3.12
CA ASP A 496 -14.32 -9.91 -2.34
C ASP A 496 -13.77 -10.03 -0.91
N THR A 497 -13.00 -11.08 -0.61
CA THR A 497 -12.32 -11.22 0.70
C THR A 497 -11.08 -10.33 0.79
N LEU A 498 -10.32 -10.19 -0.30
CA LEU A 498 -9.05 -9.44 -0.34
C LEU A 498 -8.84 -8.79 -1.73
N PHE A 499 -8.48 -7.51 -1.74
CA PHE A 499 -8.27 -6.73 -2.97
C PHE A 499 -6.80 -6.31 -3.14
N VAL A 500 -6.38 -6.01 -4.38
CA VAL A 500 -5.07 -5.41 -4.65
C VAL A 500 -5.14 -3.95 -4.22
N GLY A 501 -4.34 -3.56 -3.23
CA GLY A 501 -4.27 -2.17 -2.79
C GLY A 501 -3.58 -1.27 -3.81
N VAL A 502 -4.34 -0.62 -4.69
CA VAL A 502 -3.90 0.53 -5.49
C VAL A 502 -4.83 1.72 -5.27
N SER A 503 -4.22 2.88 -5.07
CA SER A 503 -4.85 4.19 -4.87
C SER A 503 -5.36 4.76 -6.19
N THR A 504 -6.65 4.62 -6.47
CA THR A 504 -7.59 5.50 -7.20
C THR A 504 -8.84 4.68 -7.49
N TYR A 505 -10.03 5.30 -7.57
CA TYR A 505 -11.33 4.66 -7.83
C TYR A 505 -11.30 3.61 -8.95
N ALA A 506 -11.02 2.36 -8.58
CA ALA A 506 -11.20 1.16 -9.39
C ALA A 506 -10.97 -0.03 -8.45
N SER A 507 -12.01 -0.82 -8.22
CA SER A 507 -11.94 -2.08 -7.49
C SER A 507 -11.07 -3.06 -8.30
N TYR A 508 -9.81 -3.24 -7.92
CA TYR A 508 -8.93 -4.26 -8.50
C TYR A 508 -8.85 -5.46 -7.55
N LEU A 509 -9.42 -6.60 -7.98
CA LEU A 509 -9.34 -7.89 -7.30
C LEU A 509 -7.96 -8.55 -7.48
N ALA A 510 -7.51 -9.26 -6.44
CA ALA A 510 -6.18 -9.87 -6.38
C ALA A 510 -6.21 -11.36 -6.72
N ALA A 511 -5.53 -11.76 -7.79
CA ALA A 511 -4.99 -13.12 -7.90
C ALA A 511 -3.56 -13.09 -7.34
N VAL A 512 -3.34 -13.67 -6.15
CA VAL A 512 -1.99 -13.73 -5.54
C VAL A 512 -1.31 -15.01 -5.98
N THR A 513 -0.25 -14.92 -6.79
CA THR A 513 0.56 -16.09 -7.18
C THR A 513 1.80 -16.23 -6.30
N MET A 514 2.08 -17.43 -5.79
CA MET A 514 3.27 -17.73 -4.95
C MET A 514 3.93 -19.05 -5.35
N SER A 515 5.19 -19.02 -5.79
CA SER A 515 5.96 -20.24 -6.10
C SER A 515 6.55 -20.91 -4.84
N ARG A 516 6.89 -22.19 -4.99
CA ARG A 516 7.46 -23.06 -3.93
C ARG A 516 8.97 -22.78 -3.80
N LEU A 517 9.47 -22.60 -2.58
CA LEU A 517 10.91 -22.67 -2.31
C LEU A 517 11.34 -24.15 -2.32
N PRO A 518 12.50 -24.51 -2.89
CA PRO A 518 13.03 -25.88 -2.82
C PRO A 518 13.39 -26.25 -1.37
N PRO A 519 13.38 -27.56 -1.03
CA PRO A 519 13.60 -28.07 0.33
C PRO A 519 14.99 -27.77 0.90
#